data_AF-A0A1S2NZV1-F1
#
_entry.id   AF-A0A1S2NZV1-F1
#
_cell.length_a   1.000
_cell.length_b   1.000
_cell.length_c   1.000
_cell.angle_alpha   90.00
_cell.angle_beta   90.00
_cell.angle_gamma   90.00
#
_symmetry.space_group_name_H-M   'P 1'
#
loop_
_entity.id
_entity.type
_entity.pdbx_description
1 polymer ?
#
loop_
_entity_poly.entity_id
_entity_poly.type
_entity_poly.pdbx_seq_one_letter_code
_entity_poly.pdbx_strand_id
1 'polypeptide(L)'
;MDTNTYALIAPEGSLAFKRGVPSARMWADVDPHFGVFSGFTLTMPSRHGAHGMRGYTAACSARHPESYAPNETAKRVMTALGAPEQPWFGNLVLCGELAGDTGSLDLCGLTKEQQERIRNLHAGAGSAQ
;
A
#
# COMPACT_ATOMS: atom_id res chain seq x y z
N MET A 1 -12.01 -4.20 -16.15
CA MET A 1 -12.48 -4.59 -14.80
C MET A 1 -12.10 -3.45 -13.87
N ASP A 2 -13.05 -2.62 -13.47
CA ASP A 2 -12.79 -1.54 -12.51
C ASP A 2 -12.65 -2.13 -11.11
N THR A 3 -11.44 -2.56 -10.78
CA THR A 3 -11.11 -2.89 -9.40
C THR A 3 -11.07 -1.58 -8.63
N ASN A 4 -11.97 -1.40 -7.68
CA ASN A 4 -12.07 -0.23 -6.81
C ASN A 4 -11.62 -0.58 -5.39
N THR A 5 -10.54 -1.35 -5.25
CA THR A 5 -10.09 -1.96 -3.99
C THR A 5 -8.67 -1.53 -3.63
N TYR A 6 -8.42 -1.15 -2.39
CA TYR A 6 -7.07 -0.96 -1.83
C TYR A 6 -6.84 -1.94 -0.68
N ALA A 7 -5.58 -2.20 -0.37
CA ALA A 7 -5.17 -2.92 0.82
C ALA A 7 -4.79 -1.91 1.92
N LEU A 8 -5.17 -2.22 3.16
CA LEU A 8 -4.77 -1.51 4.37
C LEU A 8 -4.03 -2.52 5.26
N ILE A 9 -2.79 -2.20 5.60
CA ILE A 9 -1.96 -2.94 6.55
C ILE A 9 -1.78 -2.05 7.77
N ALA A 10 -2.34 -2.46 8.90
CA ALA A 10 -2.33 -1.68 10.12
C ALA A 10 -1.23 -2.15 11.10
N PRO A 11 -0.75 -1.29 12.03
CA PRO A 11 0.31 -1.61 12.98
C PRO A 11 0.08 -2.85 13.83
N GLU A 12 -1.19 -3.16 14.16
CA GLU A 12 -1.56 -4.36 14.91
C GLU A 12 -1.40 -5.66 14.10
N GLY A 13 -0.94 -5.56 12.85
CA GLY A 13 -0.65 -6.68 11.97
C GLY A 13 -1.82 -7.14 11.11
N SER A 14 -2.93 -6.41 11.12
CA SER A 14 -4.10 -6.74 10.32
C SER A 14 -3.90 -6.36 8.83
N LEU A 15 -4.50 -7.15 7.93
CA LEU A 15 -4.63 -6.82 6.51
C LEU A 15 -6.11 -6.79 6.15
N ALA A 16 -6.56 -5.66 5.60
CA ALA A 16 -7.93 -5.50 5.11
C ALA A 16 -7.93 -5.06 3.64
N PHE A 17 -8.85 -5.60 2.85
CA PHE A 17 -9.14 -5.10 1.51
C PHE A 17 -10.42 -4.27 1.56
N LYS A 18 -10.30 -2.98 1.25
CA LYS A 18 -11.38 -1.99 1.36
C LYS A 18 -11.67 -1.38 0.00
N ARG A 19 -12.88 -0.84 -0.18
CA ARG A 19 -13.31 -0.24 -1.46
C ARG A 19 -13.18 1.28 -1.45
N GLY A 20 -12.96 1.88 -2.62
CA GLY A 20 -12.91 3.33 -2.83
C GLY A 20 -11.49 3.84 -3.09
N VAL A 21 -10.98 3.62 -4.30
CA VAL A 21 -9.72 4.16 -4.82
C VAL A 21 -10.00 5.10 -6.00
N PRO A 22 -9.54 6.36 -5.91
CA PRO A 22 -9.26 7.09 -4.68
C PRO A 22 -10.56 7.44 -3.93
N SER A 23 -10.52 7.58 -2.61
CA SER A 23 -11.65 8.11 -1.83
C SER A 23 -11.18 8.81 -0.56
N ALA A 24 -12.02 9.71 -0.02
CA ALA A 24 -11.75 10.36 1.26
C ALA A 24 -11.51 9.35 2.39
N ARG A 25 -12.21 8.20 2.35
CA ARG A 25 -12.01 7.12 3.32
C ARG A 25 -10.63 6.46 3.20
N MET A 26 -10.17 6.21 1.98
CA MET A 26 -8.82 5.68 1.74
C MET A 26 -7.76 6.61 2.34
N TRP A 27 -7.90 7.93 2.17
CA TRP A 27 -6.94 8.89 2.73
C TRP A 27 -7.01 8.99 4.26
N ALA A 28 -8.20 8.91 4.84
CA ALA A 28 -8.37 8.82 6.30
C ALA A 28 -7.77 7.53 6.88
N ASP A 29 -7.75 6.44 6.11
CA ASP A 29 -7.07 5.20 6.52
C ASP A 29 -5.54 5.33 6.47
N VAL A 30 -4.97 6.15 5.58
CA VAL A 30 -3.52 6.40 5.52
C VAL A 30 -3.05 7.16 6.76
N ASP A 31 -3.73 8.25 7.08
CA ASP A 31 -3.41 9.09 8.23
C ASP A 31 -4.68 9.52 8.97
N PRO A 32 -5.09 8.78 10.01
CA PRO A 32 -6.28 9.09 10.79
C PRO A 32 -6.09 10.29 11.75
N HIS A 33 -4.86 10.78 11.94
CA HIS A 33 -4.56 11.83 12.92
C HIS A 33 -4.53 13.21 12.28
N PHE A 34 -3.77 13.37 11.19
CA PHE A 34 -3.54 14.68 10.57
C PHE A 34 -3.96 14.75 9.10
N GLY A 35 -4.34 13.63 8.48
CA GLY A 35 -4.75 13.57 7.08
C GLY A 35 -3.63 13.88 6.08
N VAL A 36 -2.35 13.81 6.48
CA VAL A 36 -1.21 14.11 5.61
C VAL A 36 -0.52 12.80 5.21
N PHE A 37 -0.45 12.54 3.91
CA PHE A 37 0.10 11.30 3.37
C PHE A 37 1.30 11.51 2.44
N SER A 38 2.19 10.54 2.44
CA SER A 38 3.32 10.43 1.52
C SER A 38 3.15 9.18 0.67
N GLY A 39 3.26 9.34 -0.65
CA GLY A 39 3.10 8.26 -1.61
C GLY A 39 4.42 7.87 -2.26
N PHE A 40 4.58 6.59 -2.58
CA PHE A 40 5.73 6.05 -3.30
C PHE A 40 5.29 4.96 -4.27
N THR A 41 6.01 4.80 -5.37
CA THR A 41 5.69 3.83 -6.43
C THR A 41 6.43 2.52 -6.21
N LEU A 42 5.73 1.41 -6.38
CA LEU A 42 6.31 0.08 -6.48
C LEU A 42 6.22 -0.38 -7.93
N THR A 43 7.35 -0.30 -8.63
CA THR A 43 7.46 -0.79 -10.00
C THR A 43 7.43 -2.31 -9.96
N MET A 44 6.32 -2.88 -10.42
CA MET A 44 6.15 -4.33 -10.53
C MET A 44 6.06 -4.67 -12.01
N PRO A 45 6.93 -5.53 -12.55
CA PRO A 45 6.77 -6.01 -13.90
C PRO A 45 5.46 -6.82 -13.97
N SER A 46 4.41 -6.23 -14.54
CA SER A 46 3.15 -6.93 -14.81
C SER A 46 3.09 -7.31 -16.29
N ARG A 47 2.76 -8.57 -16.56
CA ARG A 47 2.56 -9.07 -17.93
C ARG A 47 1.22 -8.60 -18.54
N HIS A 48 0.36 -7.90 -17.79
CA HIS A 48 -1.06 -7.69 -18.12
C HIS A 48 -1.57 -6.27 -17.81
N GLY A 49 -0.83 -5.22 -18.17
CA GLY A 49 -1.38 -3.87 -18.32
C GLY A 49 -1.65 -3.06 -17.04
N ALA A 50 -1.43 -3.59 -15.84
CA ALA A 50 -1.23 -2.75 -14.66
C ALA A 50 0.23 -2.29 -14.62
N HIS A 51 0.49 -0.98 -14.52
CA HIS A 51 1.84 -0.42 -14.56
C HIS A 51 2.59 -0.54 -13.23
N GLY A 52 1.90 -0.84 -12.14
CA GLY A 52 2.51 -1.06 -10.83
C GLY A 52 1.52 -1.03 -9.68
N MET A 53 2.06 -0.79 -8.49
CA MET A 53 1.29 -0.45 -7.29
C MET A 53 1.81 0.86 -6.72
N ARG A 54 0.96 1.58 -6.00
CA ARG A 54 1.35 2.76 -5.23
C ARG A 54 1.07 2.55 -3.76
N GLY A 55 2.06 2.84 -2.94
CA GLY A 55 1.97 2.78 -1.50
C GLY A 55 1.84 4.16 -0.88
N TYR A 56 1.10 4.25 0.23
CA TYR A 56 0.88 5.47 0.98
C TYR A 56 1.02 5.24 2.47
N THR A 57 1.67 6.17 3.15
CA THR A 57 1.85 6.20 4.61
C THR A 57 1.62 7.61 5.13
N ALA A 58 1.37 7.80 6.43
CA ALA A 58 1.29 9.13 7.01
C ALA A 58 2.64 9.86 6.88
N ALA A 59 2.65 11.04 6.25
CA ALA A 59 3.87 11.77 5.92
C ALA A 59 4.63 12.26 7.16
N CYS A 60 3.89 12.53 8.24
CA CYS A 60 4.44 13.01 9.50
C CYS A 60 4.72 11.89 10.49
N SER A 61 4.53 10.62 10.11
CA SER A 61 4.58 9.48 11.03
C SER A 61 5.90 9.38 11.80
N ALA A 62 7.02 9.55 11.10
CA ALA A 62 8.36 9.53 11.70
C ALA A 62 8.63 10.70 12.67
N ARG A 63 7.82 11.77 12.64
CA ARG A 63 7.97 12.95 13.53
C ARG A 63 7.08 12.87 14.77
N HIS A 64 6.14 11.92 14.82
CA HIS A 64 5.15 11.76 15.89
C HIS A 64 5.08 10.30 16.37
N PRO A 65 6.18 9.73 16.89
CA PRO A 65 6.22 8.32 17.32
C PRO A 65 5.20 7.98 18.41
N GLU A 66 4.71 8.97 19.16
CA GLU A 66 3.63 8.84 20.14
C GLU A 66 2.24 8.62 19.51
N SER A 67 2.06 9.08 18.27
CA SER A 67 0.80 8.96 17.53
C SER A 67 0.79 7.77 16.58
N TYR A 68 1.96 7.31 16.14
CA TYR A 68 2.08 6.24 15.15
C TYR A 68 2.91 5.07 15.67
N ALA A 69 2.22 3.96 15.96
CA ALA A 69 2.88 2.72 16.33
C ALA A 69 3.75 2.18 15.18
N PRO A 70 4.89 1.52 15.47
CA PRO A 70 5.66 0.79 14.47
C PRO A 70 4.81 -0.26 13.75
N ASN A 71 5.03 -0.42 12.45
CA ASN A 71 4.30 -1.38 11.62
C ASN A 71 5.27 -2.39 11.00
N GLU A 72 5.65 -3.40 11.79
CA GLU A 72 6.57 -4.46 11.36
C GLU A 72 5.99 -5.32 10.24
N THR A 73 4.65 -5.43 10.17
CA THR A 73 3.97 -6.15 9.09
C THR A 73 4.12 -5.40 7.76
N ALA A 74 3.91 -4.09 7.76
CA ALA A 74 4.20 -3.25 6.61
C ALA A 74 5.68 -3.39 6.21
N LYS A 75 6.61 -3.25 7.16
CA LYS A 75 8.04 -3.45 6.88
C LYS A 75 8.32 -4.74 6.12
N ARG A 76 7.85 -5.89 6.65
CA ARG A 76 8.04 -7.20 6.02
C ARG A 76 7.45 -7.28 4.61
N VAL A 77 6.19 -6.84 4.44
CA VAL A 77 5.51 -6.87 3.13
C VAL A 77 6.24 -5.98 2.13
N MET A 78 6.65 -4.79 2.55
CA MET A 78 7.32 -3.81 1.68
C MET A 78 8.71 -4.27 1.27
N THR A 79 9.49 -4.84 2.18
CA THR A 79 10.77 -5.47 1.86
C THR A 79 10.58 -6.57 0.81
N ALA A 80 9.58 -7.44 0.97
CA ALA A 80 9.30 -8.50 0.00
C ALA A 80 8.77 -8.00 -1.35
N LEU A 81 8.21 -6.79 -1.39
CA LEU A 81 7.83 -6.09 -2.62
C LEU A 81 9.00 -5.33 -3.27
N GLY A 82 10.18 -5.33 -2.67
CA GLY A 82 11.37 -4.62 -3.18
C GLY A 82 11.35 -3.12 -2.92
N ALA A 83 10.56 -2.66 -1.94
CA ALA A 83 10.59 -1.26 -1.51
C ALA A 83 11.92 -0.91 -0.83
N PRO A 84 12.36 0.37 -0.85
CA PRO A 84 13.51 0.81 -0.08
C PRO A 84 13.32 0.52 1.41
N GLU A 85 14.40 0.13 2.08
CA GLU A 85 14.40 -0.06 3.53
C GLU A 85 14.24 1.29 4.22
N GLN A 86 13.14 1.44 4.96
CA GLN A 86 12.83 2.62 5.74
C GLN A 86 12.06 2.22 7.00
N PRO A 87 12.03 3.06 8.04
CA PRO A 87 11.10 2.88 9.16
C PRO A 87 9.64 2.96 8.68
N TRP A 88 8.81 2.02 9.12
CA TRP A 88 7.38 1.98 8.81
C TRP A 88 6.57 2.21 10.08
N PHE A 89 5.79 3.29 10.10
CA PHE A 89 4.97 3.70 11.23
C PHE A 89 3.53 3.96 10.77
N GLY A 90 2.57 3.63 11.62
CA GLY A 90 1.15 3.80 11.33
C GLY A 90 0.66 2.88 10.22
N ASN A 91 -0.45 3.26 9.60
CA ASN A 91 -1.08 2.49 8.54
C ASN A 91 -0.31 2.60 7.22
N LEU A 92 -0.28 1.49 6.48
CA LEU A 92 0.17 1.43 5.10
C LEU A 92 -1.03 1.12 4.21
N VAL A 93 -1.24 1.93 3.18
CA VAL A 93 -2.23 1.66 2.13
C VAL A 93 -1.53 1.32 0.82
N LEU A 94 -2.00 0.28 0.13
CA LEU A 94 -1.56 -0.09 -1.21
C LEU A 94 -2.73 -0.03 -2.19
N CYS A 95 -2.52 0.60 -3.34
CA CYS A 95 -3.47 0.65 -4.45
C CYS A 95 -2.77 0.36 -5.78
N GLY A 96 -3.55 0.13 -6.82
CA GLY A 96 -3.04 -0.05 -8.18
C GLY A 96 -2.68 1.28 -8.82
N GLU A 97 -1.85 1.21 -9.86
CA GLU A 97 -1.47 2.36 -10.68
C GLU A 97 -1.55 2.01 -12.16
N LEU A 98 -2.14 2.91 -12.96
CA LEU A 98 -2.27 2.81 -14.42
C LEU A 98 -1.57 4.00 -15.07
N ALA A 99 -1.04 3.80 -16.27
CA ALA A 99 -0.62 4.92 -17.10
C ALA A 99 -1.87 5.66 -17.57
N GLY A 100 -2.01 6.92 -17.15
CA GLY A 100 -3.02 7.83 -17.65
C GLY A 100 -2.66 8.32 -19.04
N ASP A 101 -3.66 8.82 -19.75
CA ASP A 101 -3.56 9.22 -21.16
C ASP A 101 -2.58 10.38 -21.40
N THR A 102 -2.21 11.12 -20.34
CA THR A 102 -1.32 12.29 -20.41
C THR A 102 0.10 12.00 -19.93
N GLY A 103 0.44 10.74 -19.65
CA GLY A 103 1.68 10.36 -18.97
C GLY A 103 1.62 10.60 -17.46
N SER A 104 0.47 11.02 -16.91
CA SER A 104 0.19 10.94 -15.48
C SER A 104 0.05 9.49 -15.05
N LEU A 105 0.36 9.20 -13.79
CA LEU A 105 0.06 7.90 -13.19
C LEU A 105 -1.23 8.05 -12.38
N ASP A 106 -2.27 7.36 -12.83
CA ASP A 106 -3.60 7.44 -12.24
C ASP A 106 -3.80 6.30 -11.23
N LEU A 107 -4.41 6.63 -10.10
CA LEU A 107 -4.74 5.65 -9.08
C LEU A 107 -5.90 4.76 -9.54
N CYS A 108 -5.71 3.46 -9.42
CA CYS A 108 -6.76 2.48 -9.62
C CYS A 108 -6.78 1.49 -8.45
N GLY A 109 -7.83 0.68 -8.33
CA GLY A 109 -7.81 -0.37 -7.34
C GLY A 109 -6.99 -1.58 -7.78
N LEU A 110 -6.51 -2.32 -6.79
CA LEU A 110 -5.71 -3.52 -6.94
C LEU A 110 -6.44 -4.61 -7.74
N THR A 111 -5.74 -5.18 -8.74
CA THR A 111 -6.20 -6.37 -9.45
C THR A 111 -6.28 -7.58 -8.49
N LYS A 112 -7.00 -8.63 -8.89
CA LYS A 112 -7.06 -9.86 -8.07
C LYS A 112 -5.67 -10.45 -7.80
N GLU A 113 -4.81 -10.46 -8.82
CA GLU A 113 -3.43 -10.94 -8.71
C GLU A 113 -2.62 -10.11 -7.71
N GLN A 114 -2.76 -8.78 -7.73
CA GLN A 114 -2.11 -7.90 -6.76
C GLN A 114 -2.63 -8.16 -5.35
N GLN A 115 -3.95 -8.33 -5.18
CA GLN A 115 -4.54 -8.64 -3.88
C GLN A 115 -4.05 -10.00 -3.33
N GLU A 116 -4.01 -11.04 -4.17
CA GLU A 116 -3.50 -12.36 -3.79
C GLU A 116 -2.02 -12.31 -3.42
N ARG A 117 -1.20 -11.58 -4.17
CA ARG A 117 0.20 -11.37 -3.82
C ARG A 117 0.36 -10.69 -2.47
N ILE A 118 -0.39 -9.62 -2.20
CA ILE A 118 -0.37 -8.93 -0.90
C ILE A 118 -0.80 -9.89 0.23
N ARG A 119 -1.85 -10.72 0.01
CA ARG A 119 -2.26 -11.73 1.00
C ARG A 119 -1.15 -12.72 1.29
N ASN A 120 -0.49 -13.26 0.27
CA ASN A 120 0.56 -14.26 0.43
C ASN A 120 1.78 -13.68 1.18
N LEU A 121 2.18 -12.46 0.85
CA LEU A 121 3.27 -11.76 1.54
C LEU A 121 2.92 -11.40 2.99
N HIS A 122 1.67 -11.02 3.25
CA HIS A 122 1.18 -10.72 4.59
C HIS A 122 1.11 -11.97 5.47
N ALA A 123 0.54 -13.07 4.96
CA ALA A 123 0.38 -14.34 5.66
C ALA A 123 1.70 -15.08 5.95
N GLY A 124 2.79 -14.69 5.30
CA GLY A 124 4.12 -15.22 5.59
C GLY A 124 4.51 -16.48 4.82
N ALA A 125 4.13 -16.63 3.54
CA ALA A 125 4.77 -17.64 2.70
C ALA A 125 6.25 -17.23 2.45
N GLY A 126 7.29 -17.99 2.80
CA GLY A 126 7.29 -19.44 3.03
C GLY A 126 7.50 -20.21 1.72
N SER A 127 8.52 -19.85 0.95
CA SER A 127 9.31 -20.80 0.17
C SER A 127 10.71 -20.23 0.05
N ALA A 128 11.64 -20.87 0.76
CA ALA A 128 13.04 -20.83 0.42
C ALA A 128 13.21 -21.18 -1.06
N GLN A 129 14.09 -20.45 -1.73
CA GLN A 129 15.01 -20.99 -2.72
C GLN A 129 16.39 -20.43 -2.40
#